data_AF-A0A970DNF0-F1
#
_entry.id   AF-A0A970DNF0-F1
#
_cell.length_a   1.000
_cell.length_b   1.000
_cell.length_c   1.000
_cell.angle_alpha   90.00
_cell.angle_beta   90.00
_cell.angle_gamma   90.00
#
_symmetry.space_group_name_H-M   'P 1'
#
loop_
_entity.id
_entity.type
_entity.pdbx_description
1 polymer ?
#
loop_
_entity_poly.entity_id
_entity_poly.type
_entity_poly.pdbx_seq_one_letter_code
_entity_poly.pdbx_strand_id
1 'polypeptide(L)' 'MNEPYNKTSPNTQYYIIDGFIVSNNIVINKVETIDHDFQYSDHNPVSISIKLLP' A
#
# COMPACT_ATOMS: atom_id res chain seq x y z
N MET A 1 -6.61 -15.99 -0.91
CA MET A 1 -5.81 -16.70 0.10
C MET A 1 -6.71 -17.72 0.77
N ASN A 2 -6.26 -18.96 0.90
CA ASN A 2 -7.02 -20.06 1.52
C ASN A 2 -6.19 -20.71 2.65
N GLU A 3 -5.14 -20.01 3.08
CA GLU A 3 -4.27 -20.32 4.22
C GLU A 3 -3.92 -19.00 4.95
N PRO A 4 -3.54 -19.05 6.25
CA PRO A 4 -3.04 -17.89 6.97
C PRO A 4 -1.78 -17.30 6.34
N TYR A 5 -1.53 -16.01 6.57
CA TYR A 5 -0.35 -15.32 6.07
C TYR A 5 0.95 -15.98 6.55
N ASN A 6 1.86 -16.26 5.61
CA ASN A 6 3.22 -16.69 5.90
C ASN A 6 4.18 -16.08 4.88
N LYS A 7 5.00 -15.12 5.30
CA LYS A 7 5.97 -14.40 4.46
C LYS A 7 6.93 -15.31 3.66
N THR A 8 7.23 -16.50 4.19
CA THR A 8 8.14 -17.47 3.55
C THR A 8 7.43 -18.52 2.71
N SER A 9 6.09 -18.61 2.80
CA SER A 9 5.30 -19.55 2.02
C SER A 9 5.24 -19.09 0.56
N PRO A 10 5.57 -19.95 -0.42
CA PRO A 10 5.40 -19.63 -1.83
C PRO A 10 3.92 -19.48 -2.24
N ASN A 11 2.99 -19.94 -1.40
CA ASN A 11 1.54 -19.80 -1.64
C ASN A 11 1.00 -18.43 -1.22
N THR A 12 1.77 -17.64 -0.45
CA THR A 12 1.38 -16.27 -0.07
C THR A 12 1.43 -15.39 -1.31
N GLN A 13 0.30 -14.80 -1.66
CA GLN A 13 0.17 -13.93 -2.84
C GLN A 13 -0.07 -12.51 -2.37
N TYR A 14 0.66 -11.57 -2.97
CA TYR A 14 0.52 -10.15 -2.73
C TYR A 14 -0.11 -9.50 -3.96
N TYR A 15 -1.09 -8.63 -3.71
CA TYR A 15 -1.74 -7.84 -4.75
C TYR A 15 -1.64 -6.37 -4.36
N ILE A 16 -1.41 -5.50 -5.35
CA ILE A 16 -1.54 -4.05 -5.16
C ILE A 16 -2.97 -3.69 -5.56
N ILE A 17 -3.82 -3.47 -4.56
CA ILE A 17 -5.25 -3.15 -4.74
C ILE A 17 -5.66 -1.83 -4.07
N ASP A 18 -4.77 -1.26 -3.26
CA ASP A 18 -4.98 0.02 -2.60
C ASP A 18 -4.08 1.10 -3.20
N GLY A 19 -4.62 2.31 -3.31
CA GLY A 19 -3.90 3.45 -3.86
C GLY A 19 -4.74 4.72 -3.86
N PHE A 20 -4.14 5.79 -4.37
CA PHE A 20 -4.76 7.11 -4.45
C PHE A 20 -4.88 7.53 -5.92
N ILE A 21 -6.07 7.98 -6.31
CA ILE A 21 -6.27 8.72 -7.56
C ILE A 21 -6.17 10.21 -7.20
N VAL A 22 -5.31 10.95 -7.89
CA VAL A 22 -5.07 12.37 -7.61
C VAL A 22 -5.34 13.23 -8.85
N SER A 23 -5.76 14.46 -8.61
CA SER A 23 -5.95 15.48 -9.66
C SER A 23 -4.62 16.03 -10.15
N ASN A 24 -4.60 16.61 -11.36
CA ASN A 24 -3.38 17.14 -12.00
C ASN A 24 -2.71 18.31 -11.23
N ASN A 25 -3.44 18.96 -10.32
CA ASN A 25 -2.90 20.00 -9.45
C ASN A 25 -2.23 19.44 -8.18
N ILE A 26 -2.03 18.13 -8.08
CA ILE A 26 -1.32 17.48 -6.98
C ILE A 26 0.05 17.01 -7.45
N VAL A 27 1.10 17.48 -6.76
CA VAL A 27 2.45 16.92 -6.88
C VAL A 27 2.62 15.83 -5.83
N ILE A 28 3.06 14.64 -6.26
CA ILE A 28 3.39 13.52 -5.39
C ILE A 28 4.86 13.64 -5.00
N ASN A 29 5.14 13.89 -3.72
CA ASN A 29 6.51 13.96 -3.19
C ASN A 29 7.03 12.56 -2.82
N LYS A 30 6.15 11.72 -2.26
CA LYS A 30 6.45 10.35 -1.86
C LYS A 30 5.19 9.50 -1.90
N VAL A 31 5.31 8.25 -2.33
CA VAL A 31 4.31 7.20 -2.13
C VAL A 31 5.02 5.93 -1.72
N GLU A 32 4.52 5.25 -0.70
CA GLU A 32 5.08 3.97 -0.24
C GLU A 32 3.99 3.09 0.38
N THR A 33 4.11 1.79 0.21
CA THR A 33 3.39 0.81 1.04
C THR A 33 4.27 0.51 2.24
N ILE A 34 3.73 0.70 3.45
CA ILE A 34 4.47 0.40 4.69
C ILE A 34 4.23 -1.09 5.00
N ASP A 35 5.26 -1.92 4.84
CA ASP A 35 5.17 -3.34 5.14
C ASP A 35 5.20 -3.58 6.66
N HIS A 36 4.01 -3.71 7.24
CA HIS A 36 3.83 -4.12 8.64
C HIS A 36 3.62 -5.63 8.78
N ASP A 37 3.88 -6.41 7.74
CA ASP A 37 3.65 -7.86 7.75
C ASP A 37 2.20 -8.22 8.10
N PHE A 38 1.24 -7.35 7.72
CA PHE A 38 -0.18 -7.46 8.05
C PHE A 38 -0.50 -7.55 9.55
N GLN A 39 0.41 -7.07 10.42
CA GLN A 39 0.25 -7.15 11.87
C GLN A 39 -0.99 -6.41 12.40
N TYR A 40 -1.35 -5.29 11.77
CA TYR A 40 -2.38 -4.37 12.29
C TYR A 40 -3.69 -4.38 11.49
N SER A 41 -3.69 -4.91 10.27
CA SER A 41 -4.84 -5.03 9.36
C SER A 41 -4.55 -6.10 8.32
N ASP A 42 -5.60 -6.63 7.71
CA ASP A 42 -5.56 -7.49 6.52
C ASP A 42 -5.00 -6.81 5.27
N HIS A 43 -4.74 -5.50 5.32
CA HIS A 43 -4.06 -4.72 4.30
C HIS A 43 -2.85 -3.96 4.89
N ASN A 44 -1.76 -3.84 4.13
CA ASN A 44 -0.66 -2.93 4.49
C ASN A 44 -1.04 -1.49 4.07
N PRO A 45 -0.82 -0.48 4.92
CA PRO A 45 -1.21 0.89 4.61
C PRO A 45 -0.35 1.49 3.48
N VAL A 46 -1.00 2.26 2.61
CA VAL A 46 -0.33 3.09 1.59
C VAL A 46 -0.24 4.51 2.12
N SER A 47 0.99 5.01 2.27
CA SER A 47 1.29 6.37 2.71
C SER A 47 1.66 7.24 1.51
N ILE A 48 1.10 8.44 1.45
CA ILE A 48 1.37 9.42 0.40
C ILE A 48 1.70 10.78 1.00
N SER A 49 2.76 11.41 0.52
CA SER A 49 3.10 12.80 0.80
C SER A 49 2.90 13.61 -0.48
N ILE A 50 2.09 14.67 -0.38
CA ILE A 50 1.68 15.48 -1.53
C ILE A 50 1.90 16.97 -1.30
N LYS A 51 1.93 17.72 -2.39
CA LYS A 51 1.85 19.18 -2.41
C LYS A 51 0.76 19.62 -3.40
N LEU A 52 -0.13 20.51 -2.94
CA LEU A 52 -1.11 21.16 -3.80
C LEU A 52 -0.45 22.30 -4.60
N LEU A 53 -0.69 22.32 -5.91
CA LEU A 53 -0.30 23.41 -6.79
C LEU A 53 -1.32 24.56 -6.70
N PRO A 54 -0.86 25.82 -6.88
CA PRO A 54 -1.74 26.99 -6.88
C PRO A 54 -2.86 26.93 -7.93
#